data_AF-A0A538BX97-F1
#
_entry.id   AF-A0A538BX97-F1
#
_cell.length_a   1.000
_cell.length_b   1.000
_cell.length_c   1.000
_cell.angle_alpha   90.00
_cell.angle_beta   90.00
_cell.angle_gamma   90.00
#
_symmetry.space_group_name_H-M   'P 1'
#
loop_
_entity.id
_entity.type
_entity.pdbx_description
1 polymer ?
#
loop_
_entity_poly.entity_id
_entity_poly.type
_entity_poly.pdbx_seq_one_letter_code
_entity_poly.pdbx_strand_id
1 'polypeptide(L)'
;MTRTFSPQELSDDTGVSVDRLNWLTGIGMLKPPEPGRFSPGDAFRTKLIAALLAAGFTQDQIEWWASEGHLDLDHVDHYIVV
;
A
#
# COMPACT_ATOMS: atom_id res chain seq x y z
N MET A 1 -17.32 8.66 -9.09
CA MET A 1 -16.92 7.92 -7.89
C MET A 1 -15.74 7.04 -8.27
N THR A 2 -14.57 7.27 -7.68
CA THR A 2 -13.41 6.40 -7.90
C THR A 2 -13.69 5.06 -7.22
N ARG A 3 -13.55 3.95 -7.94
CA ARG A 3 -13.76 2.60 -7.41
C ARG A 3 -12.79 2.37 -6.24
N THR A 4 -13.30 1.82 -5.13
CA THR A 4 -12.49 1.37 -3.99
C THR A 4 -12.44 -0.15 -3.94
N PHE A 5 -11.44 -0.69 -3.26
CA PHE A 5 -11.26 -2.13 -3.02
C PHE A 5 -11.54 -2.44 -1.55
N SER A 6 -12.25 -3.53 -1.29
CA SER A 6 -12.22 -4.19 0.02
C SER A 6 -10.85 -4.85 0.26
N PRO A 7 -10.53 -5.29 1.49
CA PRO A 7 -9.25 -5.96 1.77
C PRO A 7 -9.04 -7.22 0.93
N GLN A 8 -10.10 -8.02 0.74
CA GLN A 8 -10.06 -9.21 -0.11
C GLN A 8 -9.85 -8.86 -1.58
N GLU A 9 -10.59 -7.89 -2.13
CA GLU A 9 -10.39 -7.48 -3.52
C GLU A 9 -8.98 -6.93 -3.77
N LEU A 10 -8.41 -6.21 -2.80
CA LEU A 10 -7.05 -5.73 -2.89
C LEU A 10 -6.03 -6.87 -2.81
N SER A 11 -6.26 -7.84 -1.93
CA SER A 11 -5.44 -9.05 -1.83
C SER A 11 -5.44 -9.82 -3.14
N ASP A 12 -6.61 -10.00 -3.76
CA ASP A 12 -6.77 -10.70 -5.03
C ASP A 12 -6.08 -9.94 -6.18
N ASP A 13 -6.19 -8.61 -6.22
CA ASP A 13 -5.57 -7.78 -7.26
C ASP A 13 -4.03 -7.70 -7.16
N THR A 14 -3.50 -7.71 -5.94
CA THR A 14 -2.08 -7.47 -5.67
C THR A 14 -1.29 -8.76 -5.39
N GLY A 15 -1.97 -9.86 -5.06
CA GLY A 15 -1.36 -11.09 -4.58
C GLY A 15 -0.78 -10.98 -3.16
N VAL A 16 -1.01 -9.87 -2.46
CA VAL A 16 -0.50 -9.62 -1.11
C VAL A 16 -1.55 -10.05 -0.08
N SER A 17 -1.15 -10.81 0.94
CA SER A 17 -2.08 -11.29 1.96
C SER A 17 -2.73 -10.15 2.75
N VAL A 18 -3.97 -10.37 3.22
CA VAL A 18 -4.70 -9.40 4.06
C VAL A 18 -3.91 -9.01 5.32
N ASP A 19 -3.21 -9.95 5.96
CA ASP A 19 -2.36 -9.63 7.12
C ASP A 19 -1.25 -8.63 6.76
N ARG A 20 -0.67 -8.76 5.56
CA ARG A 20 0.34 -7.83 5.08
C ARG A 20 -0.27 -6.47 4.71
N LEU A 21 -1.48 -6.43 4.15
CA LEU A 21 -2.21 -5.17 3.93
C LEU A 21 -2.50 -4.45 5.25
N ASN A 22 -2.87 -5.19 6.29
CA ASN A 22 -3.08 -4.65 7.64
C ASN A 22 -1.78 -4.08 8.23
N TRP A 23 -0.67 -4.80 8.08
CA TRP A 23 0.65 -4.30 8.49
C TRP A 23 1.01 -3.00 7.75
N LEU A 24 0.89 -2.97 6.41
CA LEU A 24 1.18 -1.77 5.61
C LEU A 24 0.31 -0.57 6.01
N THR A 25 -0.96 -0.82 6.37
CA THR A 25 -1.85 0.22 6.89
C THR A 25 -1.39 0.69 8.28
N GLY A 26 -0.99 -0.23 9.15
CA GLY A 26 -0.52 0.05 10.51
C GLY A 26 0.76 0.91 10.54
N ILE A 27 1.65 0.73 9.57
CA ILE A 27 2.88 1.53 9.43
C ILE A 27 2.66 2.81 8.60
N GLY A 28 1.43 3.10 8.16
CA GLY A 28 1.07 4.31 7.43
C GLY A 28 1.45 4.33 5.94
N MET A 29 1.86 3.19 5.38
CA MET A 29 2.18 3.04 3.95
C MET A 29 0.94 2.99 3.07
N LEU A 30 -0.15 2.41 3.57
CA LEU A 30 -1.47 2.54 2.95
C LEU A 30 -2.27 3.60 3.68
N LYS A 31 -2.98 4.43 2.92
CA LYS A 31 -3.78 5.54 3.42
C LYS A 31 -5.23 5.40 2.93
N PRO A 32 -5.93 4.33 3.35
CA PRO A 32 -7.28 4.08 2.89
C PRO A 32 -8.20 5.25 3.29
N PRO A 33 -9.04 5.77 2.37
CA PRO A 33 -9.95 6.88 2.66
C PRO A 33 -10.99 6.55 3.74
N GLU A 34 -11.36 5.28 3.88
CA GLU A 34 -12.20 4.76 4.95
C GLU A 34 -11.63 3.43 5.46
N PRO A 35 -11.83 3.07 6.74
CA PRO A 35 -11.39 1.77 7.25
C PRO A 35 -11.90 0.62 6.38
N GLY A 36 -10.97 -0.18 5.86
CA GLY A 36 -11.30 -1.32 5.00
C GLY A 36 -11.71 -0.96 3.56
N ARG A 37 -11.58 0.29 3.14
CA ARG A 37 -11.72 0.71 1.74
C ARG A 37 -10.42 1.28 1.22
N PHE A 38 -9.80 0.59 0.28
CA PHE A 38 -8.55 1.00 -0.32
C PHE A 38 -8.78 1.71 -1.65
N SER A 39 -7.97 2.72 -1.92
CA SER A 39 -7.95 3.44 -3.19
C SER A 39 -7.11 2.69 -4.24
N PRO A 40 -7.22 3.06 -5.54
CA PRO A 40 -6.28 2.59 -6.55
C PRO A 40 -4.81 2.93 -6.23
N GLY A 41 -4.51 4.07 -5.59
CA GLY A 41 -3.15 4.37 -5.16
C GLY A 41 -2.67 3.44 -4.05
N ASP A 42 -3.55 3.00 -3.14
CA ASP A 42 -3.19 1.97 -2.15
C ASP A 42 -2.84 0.63 -2.84
N ALA A 43 -3.52 0.28 -3.93
CA ALA A 43 -3.17 -0.89 -4.73
C ALA A 43 -1.79 -0.77 -5.38
N PHE A 44 -1.47 0.41 -5.93
CA PHE A 44 -0.14 0.66 -6.48
C PHE A 44 0.94 0.65 -5.39
N ARG A 45 0.72 1.34 -4.27
CA ARG A 45 1.63 1.34 -3.10
C ARG A 45 1.89 -0.08 -2.61
N THR A 46 0.85 -0.90 -2.51
CA THR A 46 0.95 -2.32 -2.16
C THR A 46 1.89 -3.07 -3.11
N LYS A 47 1.68 -2.94 -4.44
CA LYS A 47 2.52 -3.59 -5.45
C LYS A 47 3.98 -3.11 -5.38
N LEU A 48 4.20 -1.82 -5.15
CA LEU A 48 5.54 -1.23 -5.03
C LEU A 48 6.28 -1.77 -3.80
N ILE A 49 5.65 -1.77 -2.62
CA ILE A 49 6.27 -2.30 -1.41
C ILE A 49 6.49 -3.82 -1.53
N ALA A 50 5.56 -4.56 -2.14
CA ALA A 50 5.75 -5.98 -2.42
C ALA A 50 6.97 -6.24 -3.31
N ALA A 51 7.20 -5.40 -4.33
CA ALA A 51 8.39 -5.49 -5.18
C ALA A 51 9.69 -5.19 -4.41
N LEU A 52 9.68 -4.20 -3.49
CA LEU A 52 10.84 -3.91 -2.64
C LEU A 52 11.16 -5.09 -1.71
N LEU A 53 10.16 -5.67 -1.06
CA LEU A 53 10.36 -6.87 -0.23
C LEU A 53 10.92 -8.03 -1.06
N ALA A 54 10.41 -8.23 -2.28
CA ALA A 54 10.92 -9.24 -3.21
C ALA A 54 12.36 -8.96 -3.69
N ALA A 55 12.77 -7.69 -3.73
CA ALA A 55 14.13 -7.26 -4.04
C ALA A 55 15.11 -7.41 -2.86
N GLY A 56 14.65 -7.87 -1.69
CA GLY A 56 15.47 -8.18 -0.52
C GLY A 56 15.51 -7.10 0.56
N PHE A 57 14.69 -6.05 0.45
CA PHE A 57 14.52 -5.09 1.54
C PHE A 57 13.77 -5.74 2.71
N THR A 58 14.20 -5.47 3.94
CA THR A 58 13.59 -6.05 5.14
C THR A 58 12.38 -5.24 5.60
N GLN A 59 11.50 -5.85 6.40
CA GLN A 59 10.36 -5.15 7.00
C GLN A 59 10.82 -3.96 7.85
N ASP A 60 11.85 -4.15 8.67
CA ASP A 60 12.45 -3.09 9.49
C ASP A 60 12.91 -1.88 8.65
N GLN A 61 13.46 -2.11 7.45
CA GLN A 61 13.86 -1.03 6.54
C GLN A 61 12.64 -0.27 6.00
N ILE A 62 11.56 -0.99 5.63
CA ILE A 62 10.31 -0.36 5.18
C ILE A 62 9.69 0.46 6.31
N GLU A 63 9.65 -0.07 7.53
CA GLU A 63 9.13 0.62 8.72
C GLU A 63 9.94 1.86 9.06
N TRP A 64 11.28 1.77 8.97
CA TRP A 64 12.15 2.91 9.17
C TRP A 64 11.87 4.02 8.14
N TRP A 65 11.72 3.68 6.85
CA TRP A 65 11.34 4.66 5.81
C TRP A 65 9.95 5.26 6.01
N ALA A 66 9.01 4.47 6.55
CA ALA A 66 7.66 4.94 6.85
C ALA A 66 7.64 5.97 7.98
N SER A 67 8.39 5.72 9.04
CA SER A 67 8.38 6.56 10.25
C SER A 67 9.11 7.89 10.06
N GLU A 68 10.15 7.94 9.24
CA GLU A 68 10.93 9.17 8.98
C GLU A 68 10.43 9.97 7.76
N GLY A 69 9.38 9.50 7.07
CA GLY A 69 8.85 10.16 5.87
C GLY A 69 9.82 10.18 4.69
N HIS A 70 10.82 9.29 4.70
CA HIS A 70 11.83 9.17 3.65
C HIS A 70 11.28 8.59 2.34
N LEU A 71 10.10 7.97 2.40
CA LEU A 71 9.37 7.49 1.24
C LEU A 71 7.96 8.13 1.23
N ASP A 72 7.81 9.18 0.42
CA ASP A 72 6.51 9.78 0.15
C ASP A 72 5.91 9.19 -1.13
N LEU A 73 4.83 8.44 -0.98
CA LEU A 73 4.08 7.85 -2.09
C LEU A 73 2.73 8.54 -2.30
N ASP A 74 2.47 9.69 -1.68
CA ASP A 74 1.16 10.37 -1.76
C ASP A 74 0.86 10.84 -3.17
N HIS A 75 1.89 11.17 -3.95
CA HIS A 75 1.76 11.56 -5.35
C HIS A 75 1.34 10.44 -6.32
N VAL A 76 1.38 9.18 -5.89
CA VAL A 76 0.95 8.04 -6.73
C VAL A 76 -0.50 8.19 -7.16
N ASP A 77 -1.36 8.73 -6.29
CA ASP A 77 -2.79 8.94 -6.59
C ASP A 77 -3.01 9.90 -7.77
N HIS A 78 -2.06 10.79 -8.05
CA HIS A 78 -2.14 11.72 -9.18
C HIS A 78 -1.71 11.09 -10.52
N TYR A 79 -1.00 9.96 -10.49
CA TYR A 79 -0.54 9.25 -11.69
C TYR A 79 -1.54 8.22 -12.22
N ILE A 80 -2.47 7.76 -11.38
CA ILE A 80 -3.51 6.82 -11.79
C ILE A 80 -4.66 7.62 -12.43
N VAL A 81 -4.54 7.89 -13.73
CA VAL A 81 -5.63 8.42 -14.53
C VAL A 81 -6.58 7.25 -14.84
N VAL A 82 -7.76 7.25 -14.22
CA VAL A 82 -8.83 6.27 -14.45
C VAL A 82 -9.62 6.64 -15.70
#